data_AF-A0A925JEJ4-F1
#
_entry.id   AF-A0A925JEJ4-F1
#
_cell.length_a   1.000
_cell.length_b   1.000
_cell.length_c   1.000
_cell.angle_alpha   90.00
_cell.angle_beta   90.00
_cell.angle_gamma   90.00
#
_symmetry.space_group_name_H-M   'P 1'
#
loop_
_entity.id
_entity.type
_entity.pdbx_description
1 polymer ?
#
loop_
_entity_poly.entity_id
_entity_poly.type
_entity_poly.pdbx_seq_one_letter_code
_entity_poly.pdbx_strand_id
1 'polypeptide(L)'
;MQEKLEQIVARYEELTALLSSPDIHSDQAAYAKAAKQHRGLGEVVEKYRKWKALNDELAGARELYDSADDEEMREMARVEIETLQAGLDQYDADLKMLLIPTDPNDEKNVILEIRAGTGGDEATLFAAEMLRMYARYAERQGWRMEILDSSESGI
;
A
#
# COMPACT_ATOMS: atom_id res chain seq x y z
N MET A 1 0.69 -7.87 12.90
CA MET A 1 0.97 -7.70 11.45
C MET A 1 1.38 -9.01 10.81
N GLN A 2 2.45 -9.66 11.28
CA GLN A 2 2.91 -10.96 10.77
C GLN A 2 1.80 -12.02 10.75
N GLU A 3 1.08 -12.22 11.86
CA GLU A 3 -0.05 -13.16 11.90
C GLU A 3 -1.11 -12.90 10.82
N LYS A 4 -1.41 -11.62 10.53
CA LYS A 4 -2.35 -11.24 9.46
C LYS A 4 -1.79 -11.58 8.08
N LEU A 5 -0.48 -11.37 7.86
CA LEU A 5 0.19 -11.73 6.61
C LEU A 5 0.24 -13.25 6.41
N GLU A 6 0.47 -14.01 7.48
CA GLU A 6 0.43 -15.48 7.44
C GLU A 6 -0.97 -16.00 7.11
N GLN A 7 -2.01 -15.42 7.69
CA GLN A 7 -3.39 -15.72 7.32
C GLN A 7 -3.68 -15.41 5.84
N ILE A 8 -3.15 -14.30 5.31
CA ILE A 8 -3.27 -13.93 3.90
C ILE A 8 -2.57 -14.95 3.00
N VAL A 9 -1.36 -15.39 3.36
CA VAL A 9 -0.62 -16.45 2.63
C VAL A 9 -1.40 -17.76 2.65
N ALA A 10 -1.86 -18.20 3.82
CA ALA A 10 -2.65 -19.44 3.93
C ALA A 10 -3.90 -19.37 3.05
N ARG A 11 -4.61 -18.23 3.07
CA ARG A 11 -5.78 -18.01 2.22
C ARG A 11 -5.44 -18.02 0.73
N TYR A 12 -4.30 -17.43 0.35
CA TYR A 12 -3.83 -17.44 -1.02
C TYR A 12 -3.57 -18.88 -1.49
N GLU A 13 -2.87 -19.68 -0.68
CA GLU A 13 -2.56 -21.08 -1.00
C GLU A 13 -3.81 -21.97 -1.08
N GLU A 14 -4.78 -21.77 -0.18
CA GLU A 14 -6.10 -22.39 -0.30
C GLU A 14 -6.78 -22.07 -1.64
N LEU A 15 -6.75 -20.79 -2.04
CA LEU A 15 -7.33 -20.36 -3.32
C LEU A 15 -6.56 -20.93 -4.51
N THR A 16 -5.22 -21.01 -4.44
CA THR A 16 -4.39 -21.66 -5.46
C THR A 16 -4.77 -23.14 -5.61
N ALA A 17 -4.92 -23.86 -4.50
CA ALA A 17 -5.31 -25.27 -4.52
C ALA A 17 -6.73 -25.44 -5.09
N LEU A 18 -7.66 -24.59 -4.66
CA LEU A 18 -9.04 -24.59 -5.15
C LEU A 18 -9.11 -24.33 -6.66
N LEU A 19 -8.40 -23.31 -7.15
CA LEU A 19 -8.35 -22.96 -8.59
C LEU A 19 -7.70 -24.05 -9.45
N SER A 20 -6.90 -24.92 -8.83
CA SER A 20 -6.25 -26.05 -9.48
C SER A 20 -7.10 -27.33 -9.44
N SER A 21 -8.22 -27.32 -8.70
CA SER A 21 -9.12 -28.48 -8.59
C SER A 21 -10.05 -28.58 -9.80
N PRO A 22 -10.23 -29.79 -10.38
CA PRO A 22 -11.21 -30.02 -11.44
C PRO A 22 -12.65 -29.64 -11.07
N ASP A 23 -13.00 -29.72 -9.79
CA ASP A 23 -14.37 -29.53 -9.31
C ASP A 23 -14.87 -28.10 -9.52
N ILE A 24 -14.01 -27.09 -9.32
CA ILE A 24 -14.42 -25.68 -9.48
C ILE A 24 -14.54 -25.27 -10.95
N HIS A 25 -13.92 -25.99 -11.88
CA HIS A 25 -14.00 -25.66 -13.32
C HIS A 25 -15.41 -25.86 -13.88
N SER A 26 -16.24 -26.67 -13.21
CA SER A 26 -17.64 -26.86 -13.55
C SER A 26 -18.54 -25.68 -13.15
N ASP A 27 -18.11 -24.84 -12.19
CA ASP A 27 -18.82 -23.66 -11.71
C ASP A 27 -18.04 -22.38 -12.07
N GLN A 28 -18.38 -21.77 -13.20
CA GLN A 28 -17.73 -20.55 -13.69
C GLN A 28 -17.86 -19.36 -12.72
N ALA A 29 -18.96 -19.26 -11.96
CA ALA A 29 -19.17 -18.16 -11.03
C ALA A 29 -18.28 -18.32 -9.80
N ALA A 30 -18.19 -19.53 -9.24
CA ALA A 30 -17.27 -19.84 -8.15
C ALA A 30 -15.82 -19.64 -8.58
N TYR A 31 -15.44 -20.11 -9.78
CA TYR A 31 -14.10 -19.91 -10.33
C TYR A 31 -13.74 -18.43 -10.47
N ALA A 32 -14.62 -17.62 -11.08
CA ALA A 32 -14.37 -16.19 -11.25
C ALA A 32 -14.18 -15.46 -9.92
N LYS A 33 -14.98 -15.81 -8.91
CA LYS A 33 -14.86 -15.27 -7.55
C LYS A 33 -13.53 -15.66 -6.89
N ALA A 34 -13.16 -16.93 -6.94
CA ALA A 34 -11.91 -17.43 -6.39
C ALA A 34 -10.70 -16.79 -7.09
N ALA A 35 -10.73 -16.69 -8.41
CA ALA A 35 -9.66 -16.06 -9.20
C ALA A 35 -9.52 -14.57 -8.89
N LYS A 36 -10.63 -13.84 -8.69
CA LYS A 36 -10.59 -12.43 -8.28
C LYS A 36 -9.97 -12.27 -6.90
N GLN A 37 -10.37 -13.09 -5.92
CA GLN A 37 -9.78 -13.07 -4.57
C GLN A 37 -8.28 -13.40 -4.61
N HIS A 38 -7.89 -14.45 -5.33
CA HIS A 38 -6.50 -14.87 -5.47
C HIS A 38 -5.62 -13.76 -6.06
N ARG A 39 -6.09 -13.09 -7.12
CA ARG A 39 -5.37 -11.94 -7.70
C ARG A 39 -5.20 -10.80 -6.70
N GLY A 40 -6.24 -10.49 -5.92
CA GLY A 40 -6.18 -9.41 -4.92
C GLY A 40 -5.19 -9.66 -3.79
N LEU A 41 -4.89 -10.92 -3.47
CA LEU A 41 -3.93 -11.27 -2.42
C LEU A 41 -2.48 -11.42 -2.95
N GLY A 42 -2.30 -11.56 -4.27
CA GLY A 42 -1.01 -11.92 -4.86
C GLY A 42 0.11 -10.95 -4.56
N GLU A 43 -0.14 -9.63 -4.64
CA GLU A 43 0.90 -8.63 -4.36
C GLU A 43 1.39 -8.69 -2.90
N VAL A 44 0.46 -8.82 -1.95
CA VAL A 44 0.78 -8.93 -0.52
C VAL A 44 1.63 -10.17 -0.27
N VAL A 45 1.25 -11.31 -0.86
CA VAL A 45 1.95 -12.59 -0.69
C VAL A 45 3.36 -12.52 -1.28
N GLU A 46 3.52 -11.98 -2.47
CA GLU A 46 4.83 -11.83 -3.12
C GLU A 46 5.76 -10.93 -2.29
N LYS A 47 5.29 -9.76 -1.83
CA LYS A 47 6.10 -8.89 -0.98
C LYS A 47 6.44 -9.53 0.35
N TYR A 48 5.52 -10.26 0.97
CA TYR A 48 5.78 -10.92 2.24
C TYR A 48 6.77 -12.09 2.13
N ARG A 49 6.72 -12.86 1.04
CA ARG A 49 7.71 -13.91 0.76
C ARG A 49 9.11 -13.32 0.58
N LYS A 50 9.23 -12.20 -0.14
CA LYS A 50 10.52 -11.47 -0.26
C LYS A 50 10.99 -10.93 1.07
N TRP A 51 10.10 -10.38 1.88
CA TRP A 51 10.43 -9.92 3.23
C TRP A 51 10.95 -11.08 4.11
N LYS A 52 10.33 -12.27 4.05
CA LYS A 52 10.85 -13.46 4.75
C LYS A 52 12.24 -13.86 4.27
N ALA A 53 12.45 -13.92 2.94
CA ALA A 53 13.75 -14.26 2.37
C ALA A 53 14.86 -13.28 2.81
N LEU A 54 14.60 -11.97 2.76
CA LEU A 54 15.55 -10.95 3.24
C LEU A 54 15.83 -11.07 4.74
N ASN A 55 14.83 -11.47 5.53
CA ASN A 55 15.00 -11.68 6.96
C ASN A 55 15.88 -12.90 7.24
N ASP A 56 15.76 -13.97 6.44
CA ASP A 56 16.62 -15.14 6.52
C ASP A 56 18.06 -14.82 6.06
N GLU A 57 18.22 -14.04 4.99
CA GLU A 57 19.52 -13.51 4.53
C GLU A 57 20.19 -12.65 5.61
N LEU A 58 19.41 -11.78 6.27
CA LEU A 58 19.91 -10.94 7.37
C LEU A 58 20.39 -11.77 8.55
N ALA A 59 19.69 -12.85 8.88
CA ALA A 59 20.12 -13.77 9.93
C ALA A 59 21.47 -14.41 9.56
N GLY A 60 21.62 -14.88 8.32
CA GLY A 60 22.88 -15.42 7.82
C GLY A 60 24.03 -14.40 7.82
N ALA A 61 23.77 -13.16 7.42
CA ALA A 61 24.78 -12.10 7.44
C ALA A 61 25.23 -11.75 8.87
N ARG A 62 24.32 -11.81 9.85
CA ARG A 62 24.65 -11.63 11.28
C ARG A 62 25.50 -12.78 11.82
N GLU A 63 25.15 -14.02 11.48
CA GLU A 63 25.99 -15.18 11.83
C GLU A 63 27.39 -15.07 11.23
N LEU A 64 27.50 -14.59 9.98
CA LEU A 64 28.79 -14.35 9.34
C LEU A 64 29.59 -13.26 10.07
N TYR A 65 28.95 -12.15 10.45
CA TYR A 65 29.58 -11.08 11.22
C TYR A 65 30.14 -11.56 12.57
N ASP A 66 29.37 -12.39 13.28
CA ASP A 66 29.73 -12.92 14.60
C ASP A 66 30.82 -14.00 14.51
N SER A 67 30.85 -14.76 13.41
CA SER A 67 31.82 -15.85 13.17
C SER A 67 33.08 -15.41 12.41
N ALA A 68 33.15 -14.16 11.93
CA ALA A 68 34.27 -13.65 11.16
C ALA A 68 35.57 -13.59 11.97
N ASP A 69 36.63 -14.21 11.44
CA ASP A 69 37.96 -14.30 12.04
C ASP A 69 38.86 -13.08 11.71
N ASP A 70 38.50 -12.30 10.70
CA ASP A 70 39.24 -11.12 10.26
C ASP A 70 38.34 -9.88 10.08
N GLU A 71 38.97 -8.71 10.15
CA GLU A 71 38.27 -7.41 10.13
C GLU A 71 37.68 -7.07 8.74
N GLU A 72 38.29 -7.56 7.66
CA GLU A 72 37.78 -7.32 6.31
C GLU A 72 36.45 -8.07 6.10
N MET A 73 36.39 -9.33 6.52
CA MET A 73 35.18 -10.14 6.48
C MET A 73 34.08 -9.59 7.38
N ARG A 74 34.44 -9.11 8.57
CA ARG A 74 33.49 -8.46 9.49
C ARG A 74 32.91 -7.17 8.90
N GLU A 75 33.73 -6.35 8.25
CA GLU A 75 33.26 -5.12 7.60
C GLU A 75 32.36 -5.41 6.39
N MET A 76 32.68 -6.43 5.59
CA MET A 76 31.80 -6.88 4.50
C MET A 76 30.42 -7.31 5.01
N ALA A 77 30.39 -8.15 6.05
CA ALA A 77 29.14 -8.59 6.67
C ALA A 77 28.35 -7.41 7.28
N ARG A 78 29.03 -6.41 7.86
CA ARG A 78 28.38 -5.20 8.38
C ARG A 78 27.65 -4.42 7.28
N VAL A 79 28.30 -4.19 6.14
CA VAL A 79 27.70 -3.47 5.00
C VAL A 79 26.51 -4.24 4.43
N GLU A 80 26.60 -5.57 4.37
CA GLU A 80 25.51 -6.44 3.94
C GLU A 80 24.32 -6.35 4.91
N ILE A 81 24.57 -6.43 6.23
CA ILE A 81 23.55 -6.25 7.27
C ILE A 81 22.83 -4.91 7.11
N GLU A 82 23.56 -3.81 6.92
CA GLU A 82 22.97 -2.47 6.73
C GLU A 82 22.08 -2.41 5.48
N THR A 83 22.53 -3.02 4.39
CA THR A 83 21.78 -3.08 3.13
C THR A 83 20.49 -3.89 3.27
N LEU A 84 20.59 -5.08 3.88
CA LEU A 84 19.44 -5.96 4.12
C LEU A 84 18.44 -5.34 5.09
N GLN A 85 18.92 -4.66 6.14
CA GLN A 85 18.07 -3.96 7.09
C GLN A 85 17.28 -2.82 6.43
N ALA A 86 17.93 -2.00 5.60
CA ALA A 86 17.25 -0.96 4.83
C ALA A 86 16.21 -1.53 3.85
N GLY A 87 16.52 -2.67 3.22
CA GLY A 87 15.57 -3.40 2.38
C GLY A 87 14.35 -3.87 3.17
N LEU A 88 14.55 -4.48 4.34
CA LEU A 88 13.47 -4.94 5.21
C LEU A 88 12.56 -3.81 5.66
N ASP A 89 13.12 -2.65 6.01
CA ASP A 89 12.34 -1.47 6.41
C ASP A 89 11.44 -0.97 5.28
N GLN A 90 11.94 -0.98 4.03
CA GLN A 90 11.13 -0.64 2.87
C GLN A 90 10.00 -1.64 2.63
N TYR A 91 10.29 -2.95 2.69
CA TYR A 91 9.26 -3.98 2.54
C TYR A 91 8.23 -3.93 3.68
N ASP A 92 8.63 -3.60 4.90
CA ASP A 92 7.73 -3.44 6.05
C ASP A 92 6.77 -2.26 5.84
N ALA A 93 7.27 -1.12 5.35
CA ALA A 93 6.44 0.03 4.98
C ALA A 93 5.46 -0.31 3.85
N ASP A 94 5.94 -0.97 2.80
CA ASP A 94 5.11 -1.41 1.68
C ASP A 94 4.01 -2.38 2.10
N LEU A 95 4.34 -3.36 2.94
CA LEU A 95 3.38 -4.33 3.48
C LEU A 95 2.33 -3.64 4.35
N LYS A 96 2.72 -2.66 5.18
CA LYS A 96 1.75 -1.87 5.96
C LYS A 96 0.76 -1.15 5.06
N MET A 97 1.24 -0.53 3.97
CA MET A 97 0.38 0.14 3.00
C MET A 97 -0.60 -0.83 2.33
N LEU A 98 -0.13 -2.02 1.93
CA LEU A 98 -1.00 -3.02 1.31
C LEU A 98 -2.02 -3.64 2.27
N LEU A 99 -1.78 -3.57 3.59
CA LEU A 99 -2.71 -4.05 4.61
C LEU A 99 -3.81 -3.06 4.96
N ILE A 100 -3.74 -1.83 4.43
CA ILE A 100 -4.80 -0.83 4.55
C ILE A 100 -6.00 -1.37 3.75
N PRO A 101 -7.17 -1.57 4.38
CA PRO A 101 -8.36 -1.98 3.67
C PRO A 101 -8.67 -0.98 2.56
N THR A 102 -8.83 -1.45 1.33
CA THR A 102 -9.34 -0.63 0.23
C THR A 102 -10.76 -0.18 0.58
N ASP A 103 -11.01 1.13 0.59
CA ASP A 103 -12.37 1.65 0.72
C ASP A 103 -13.09 1.37 -0.61
N PRO A 104 -14.30 0.79 -0.60
CA PRO A 104 -15.09 0.60 -1.83
C PRO A 104 -15.40 1.91 -2.58
N ASN A 105 -15.13 3.07 -1.99
CA ASN A 105 -15.25 4.39 -2.59
C ASN A 105 -13.91 4.99 -3.08
N ASP A 106 -12.75 4.35 -2.84
CA ASP A 106 -11.43 4.87 -3.26
C ASP A 106 -11.34 5.06 -4.78
N GLU A 107 -12.05 4.25 -5.56
CA GLU A 107 -12.07 4.35 -7.03
C GLU A 107 -13.09 5.38 -7.56
N LYS A 108 -13.89 6.01 -6.69
CA LYS A 108 -14.97 6.91 -7.10
C LYS A 108 -14.52 8.37 -7.13
N ASN A 109 -15.20 9.15 -7.96
CA ASN A 109 -15.08 10.60 -7.92
C ASN A 109 -15.56 11.15 -6.57
N VAL A 110 -14.90 12.20 -6.10
CA VAL A 110 -15.24 12.87 -4.85
C VAL A 110 -15.96 14.19 -5.13
N ILE A 111 -16.89 14.55 -4.24
CA ILE A 111 -17.47 15.89 -4.17
C ILE A 111 -16.80 16.62 -3.01
N LEU A 112 -16.15 17.74 -3.31
CA LEU A 112 -15.53 18.60 -2.32
C LEU A 112 -16.44 19.81 -2.05
N GLU A 113 -16.90 19.94 -0.82
CA GLU A 113 -17.66 21.09 -0.37
C GLU A 113 -16.80 22.00 0.51
N ILE A 114 -16.60 23.25 0.07
CA ILE A 114 -15.83 24.26 0.81
C ILE A 114 -16.80 25.31 1.33
N ARG A 115 -16.95 25.41 2.65
CA ARG A 115 -17.81 26.39 3.31
C ARG A 115 -16.97 27.35 4.15
N ALA A 116 -17.25 28.65 4.03
CA ALA A 116 -16.69 29.64 4.93
C ALA A 116 -17.18 29.35 6.37
N GLY A 117 -16.25 29.29 7.31
CA GLY A 117 -16.54 29.14 8.73
C GLY A 117 -16.81 30.49 9.41
N THR A 118 -16.43 30.61 10.67
CA THR A 118 -16.45 31.89 11.40
C THR A 118 -15.36 32.82 10.88
N GLY A 119 -15.64 34.12 10.78
CA GLY A 119 -14.64 35.13 10.36
C GLY A 119 -15.07 36.04 9.20
N GLY A 120 -16.32 35.94 8.73
CA GLY A 120 -16.87 36.85 7.71
C GLY A 120 -16.03 36.85 6.43
N ASP A 121 -15.50 38.02 6.08
CA ASP A 121 -14.76 38.25 4.85
C ASP A 121 -13.45 37.43 4.78
N GLU A 122 -12.76 37.29 5.91
CA GLU A 122 -11.52 36.50 5.99
C GLU A 122 -11.79 35.00 5.75
N ALA A 123 -12.92 34.50 6.27
CA ALA A 123 -13.33 33.11 6.06
C ALA A 123 -13.72 32.85 4.60
N THR A 124 -14.30 33.85 3.94
CA THR A 124 -14.63 33.80 2.50
C THR A 124 -13.37 33.80 1.64
N LEU A 125 -12.40 34.66 1.97
CA LEU A 125 -11.11 34.70 1.28
C LEU A 125 -10.35 33.37 1.43
N PHE A 126 -10.36 32.80 2.64
CA PHE A 126 -9.74 31.51 2.90
C PHE A 126 -10.43 30.36 2.14
N ALA A 127 -11.77 30.35 2.06
CA ALA A 127 -12.49 29.37 1.24
C ALA A 127 -12.06 29.46 -0.24
N ALA A 128 -11.88 30.68 -0.77
CA ALA A 128 -11.38 30.89 -2.12
C ALA A 128 -9.91 30.45 -2.29
N GLU A 129 -9.07 30.58 -1.26
CA GLU A 129 -7.70 30.03 -1.26
C GLU A 129 -7.69 28.51 -1.27
N MET A 130 -8.53 27.87 -0.45
CA MET A 130 -8.67 26.41 -0.42
C MET A 130 -9.15 25.87 -1.78
N LEU A 131 -10.14 26.53 -2.40
CA LEU A 131 -10.60 26.18 -3.75
C LEU A 131 -9.45 26.24 -4.76
N ARG A 132 -8.68 27.33 -4.75
CA ARG A 132 -7.50 27.51 -5.64
C ARG A 132 -6.42 26.46 -5.38
N MET A 133 -6.19 26.11 -4.12
CA MET A 133 -5.21 25.09 -3.72
C MET A 133 -5.61 23.72 -4.29
N TYR A 134 -6.85 23.29 -4.07
CA TYR A 134 -7.33 21.99 -4.55
C TYR A 134 -7.45 21.93 -6.07
N ALA A 135 -7.85 23.02 -6.72
CA ALA A 135 -7.87 23.10 -8.18
C ALA A 135 -6.47 22.86 -8.78
N ARG A 136 -5.45 23.53 -8.25
CA ARG A 136 -4.06 23.32 -8.68
C ARG A 136 -3.54 21.92 -8.36
N TYR A 137 -3.94 21.33 -7.23
CA TYR A 137 -3.57 19.96 -6.90
C TYR A 137 -4.19 18.97 -7.90
N ALA A 138 -5.49 19.11 -8.19
CA ALA A 138 -6.19 18.28 -9.17
C ALA A 138 -5.53 18.38 -10.56
N GLU A 139 -5.20 19.58 -11.02
CA GLU A 139 -4.46 19.78 -12.28
C GLU A 139 -3.12 19.04 -12.29
N ARG A 140 -2.34 19.10 -11.20
CA ARG A 140 -1.04 18.41 -11.10
C ARG A 140 -1.18 16.89 -11.09
N GLN A 141 -2.27 16.37 -10.55
CA GLN A 141 -2.58 14.93 -10.58
C GLN A 141 -3.24 14.50 -11.92
N GLY A 142 -3.50 15.44 -12.84
CA GLY A 142 -4.19 15.16 -14.10
C GLY A 142 -5.68 14.87 -13.93
N TRP A 143 -6.28 15.28 -12.82
CA TRP A 143 -7.70 15.06 -12.52
C TRP A 143 -8.56 16.16 -13.13
N ARG A 144 -9.76 15.79 -13.59
CA ARG A 144 -10.78 16.75 -14.04
C ARG A 144 -11.53 17.29 -12.82
N MET A 145 -11.59 18.61 -12.71
CA MET A 145 -12.40 19.32 -11.71
C MET A 145 -13.57 20.03 -12.40
N GLU A 146 -14.73 20.04 -11.74
CA GLU A 146 -15.93 20.74 -12.20
C GLU A 146 -16.57 21.46 -11.00
N ILE A 147 -16.89 22.75 -11.15
CA ILE A 147 -17.62 23.50 -10.13
C ILE A 147 -19.11 23.25 -10.34
N LEU A 148 -19.75 22.63 -9.36
CA LEU A 148 -21.19 22.30 -9.41
C LEU A 148 -22.07 23.45 -8.92
N ASP A 149 -21.65 24.12 -7.86
CA ASP A 149 -22.35 25.24 -7.24
C ASP A 149 -21.34 26.20 -6.60
N SER A 150 -21.67 27.48 -6.60
CA SER A 150 -20.85 28.53 -6.00
C SER A 150 -21.73 29.69 -5.54
N SER A 151 -21.58 30.08 -4.28
CA SER A 151 -22.17 31.31 -3.74
C SER A 151 -21.08 32.34 -3.55
N GLU A 152 -21.07 33.37 -4.38
CA GLU A 152 -20.15 34.49 -4.24
C GLU A 152 -20.61 35.41 -3.10
N SER A 153 -19.66 35.92 -2.31
CA SER A 153 -19.91 37.06 -1.44
C SER A 153 -19.82 38.33 -2.28
N GLY A 154 -20.48 39.40 -1.84
CA GLY A 154 -20.47 40.70 -2.55
C GLY A 154 -19.16 41.49 -2.44
N ILE A 155 -18.05 40.80 -2.16
CA ILE A 155 -16.70 41.34 -1.95
C ILE A 155 -15.77 40.73 -2.99
#